data_AF-A0A952FQ47-F1
#
_entry.id   AF-A0A952FQ47-F1
#
_cell.length_a   1.000
_cell.length_b   1.000
_cell.length_c   1.000
_cell.angle_alpha   90.00
_cell.angle_beta   90.00
_cell.angle_gamma   90.00
#
_symmetry.space_group_name_H-M   'P 1'
#
loop_
_entity.id
_entity.type
_entity.pdbx_description
1 polymer ?
#
loop_
_entity_poly.entity_id
_entity_poly.type
_entity_poly.pdbx_seq_one_letter_code
_entity_poly.pdbx_strand_id
1 'polypeptide(L)' 'GKNFQLFTDGNTAWSRDAAADDALVNAMKGGSTLTVKATSSRGTGTNYTFSLAGISAALGEINKACGA' A
#
# COMPACT_ATOMS: atom_id res chain seq x y z
N GLY A 1 -7.50 -11.93 -1.84
CA GLY A 1 -6.59 -10.78 -1.63
C GLY A 1 -5.18 -11.30 -1.42
N LYS A 2 -4.16 -10.49 -1.72
CA LYS A 2 -2.76 -10.81 -1.39
C LYS A 2 -2.39 -10.13 -0.06
N ASN A 3 -1.58 -10.82 0.75
CA ASN A 3 -1.07 -10.27 2.00
C ASN A 3 0.40 -9.90 1.81
N PHE A 4 0.78 -8.74 2.34
CA PHE A 4 2.14 -8.23 2.30
C PHE A 4 2.57 -7.89 3.73
N GLN A 5 3.80 -8.24 4.09
CA GLN A 5 4.40 -7.83 5.35
C GLN A 5 5.25 -6.59 5.10
N LEU A 6 4.84 -5.49 5.72
CA LEU A 6 5.57 -4.23 5.72
C LEU A 6 6.39 -4.12 7.00
N PHE A 7 7.53 -3.45 6.93
CA PHE A 7 8.25 -3.02 8.13
C PHE A 7 7.89 -1.57 8.44
N THR A 8 7.88 -1.22 9.72
CA THR A 8 7.53 0.13 10.16
C THR A 8 8.78 0.94 10.45
N ASP A 9 8.80 2.18 9.98
CA ASP A 9 9.76 3.19 10.41
C ASP A 9 8.97 4.43 10.87
N GLY A 10 8.95 4.66 12.19
CA GLY A 10 8.09 5.67 12.82
C GLY A 10 6.61 5.44 12.52
N ASN A 11 6.01 6.38 11.77
CA ASN A 11 4.60 6.35 11.37
C ASN A 11 4.36 5.81 9.96
N THR A 12 5.42 5.33 9.28
CA THR A 12 5.36 4.86 7.90
C THR A 12 5.55 3.35 7.84
N ALA A 13 4.89 2.69 6.89
CA ALA A 13 5.05 1.28 6.60
C ALA A 13 5.66 1.11 5.20
N TRP A 14 6.77 0.40 5.12
CA TRP A 14 7.58 0.25 3.92
C TRP A 14 7.59 -1.21 3.45
N SER A 15 7.60 -1.40 2.14
CA SER A 15 7.88 -2.69 1.49
C SER A 15 9.37 -3.04 1.69
N ARG A 16 9.68 -4.32 1.84
CA ARG A 16 11.05 -4.77 2.18
C ARG A 16 12.06 -4.57 1.04
N ASP A 17 11.59 -4.60 -0.19
CA ASP A 17 12.40 -4.51 -1.40
C ASP A 17 11.53 -4.08 -2.60
N ALA A 18 12.19 -3.74 -3.71
CA ALA A 18 11.51 -3.27 -4.92
C ALA A 18 10.57 -4.31 -5.55
N ALA A 19 10.89 -5.60 -5.47
CA ALA A 19 10.03 -6.66 -6.03
C ALA A 19 8.74 -6.82 -5.21
N ALA A 20 8.83 -6.69 -3.89
CA ALA A 20 7.69 -6.66 -2.99
C ALA A 20 6.83 -5.40 -3.23
N ASP A 21 7.46 -4.26 -3.52
CA ASP A 21 6.77 -3.02 -3.86
C ASP A 21 5.98 -3.15 -5.16
N ASP A 22 6.61 -3.64 -6.23
CA ASP A 22 5.95 -3.89 -7.51
C ASP A 22 4.77 -4.87 -7.36
N ALA A 23 4.97 -5.93 -6.58
CA ALA A 23 3.91 -6.90 -6.30
C ALA A 23 2.74 -6.29 -5.51
N LEU A 24 3.04 -5.40 -4.55
CA LEU A 24 2.06 -4.68 -3.75
C LEU A 24 1.26 -3.69 -4.64
N VAL A 25 1.95 -2.87 -5.43
CA VAL A 25 1.32 -1.91 -6.35
C VAL A 25 0.45 -2.62 -7.38
N ASN A 26 0.91 -3.73 -7.95
CA ASN A 26 0.09 -4.51 -8.89
C ASN A 26 -1.14 -5.15 -8.22
N ALA A 27 -1.00 -5.63 -6.97
CA ALA A 27 -2.14 -6.12 -6.21
C ALA A 27 -3.15 -5.00 -5.91
N MET A 28 -2.66 -3.78 -5.65
CA MET A 28 -3.51 -2.61 -5.43
C MET A 28 -4.25 -2.18 -6.70
N LYS A 29 -3.58 -2.15 -7.87
CA LYS A 29 -4.20 -1.84 -9.17
C LYS A 29 -5.35 -2.79 -9.54
N GLY A 30 -5.22 -4.07 -9.20
CA GLY A 30 -6.24 -5.09 -9.45
C GLY A 30 -7.29 -5.25 -8.35
N GLY A 31 -7.13 -4.55 -7.23
CA GLY A 31 -8.01 -4.63 -6.06
C GLY A 31 -8.95 -3.44 -5.96
N SER A 32 -10.03 -3.60 -5.18
CA SER A 32 -10.99 -2.51 -4.90
C SER A 32 -10.87 -1.97 -3.48
N THR A 33 -10.23 -2.71 -2.58
CA THR A 33 -10.11 -2.35 -1.16
C THR A 33 -8.79 -2.86 -0.60
N LEU A 34 -8.11 -2.02 0.18
CA LEU A 34 -6.92 -2.35 0.95
C LEU A 34 -7.26 -2.35 2.44
N THR A 35 -6.93 -3.43 3.14
CA THR A 35 -7.04 -3.51 4.60
C THR A 35 -5.66 -3.56 5.21
N VAL A 36 -5.33 -2.57 6.05
CA VAL A 36 -4.08 -2.48 6.79
C VAL A 36 -4.35 -2.89 8.23
N LYS A 37 -3.67 -3.92 8.70
CA LYS A 37 -3.69 -4.33 10.11
C LYS A 37 -2.37 -3.95 10.74
N ALA A 38 -2.42 -3.18 11.82
CA ALA A 38 -1.23 -2.72 12.52
C ALA A 38 -1.45 -2.76 14.03
N THR A 39 -0.37 -2.66 14.78
CA THR A 39 -0.43 -2.47 16.24
C THR A 39 0.21 -1.13 16.53
N SER A 40 -0.55 -0.24 17.16
CA SER A 40 -0.02 1.06 17.60
C SER A 40 1.06 0.87 18.66
N SER A 41 1.91 1.88 18.85
CA SER A 41 2.92 1.90 19.93
C SER A 41 2.33 1.72 21.33
N ARG A 42 1.03 1.99 21.50
CA ARG A 42 0.27 1.79 22.75
C ARG A 42 -0.23 0.34 22.94
N GLY A 43 0.10 -0.58 22.04
CA GLY A 43 -0.33 -1.98 22.08
C GLY A 43 -1.75 -2.22 21.53
N THR A 44 -2.45 -1.18 21.07
CA THR A 44 -3.79 -1.33 20.49
C THR A 44 -3.69 -1.82 19.05
N GLY A 45 -4.37 -2.93 18.74
CA GLY A 45 -4.55 -3.40 17.37
C GLY A 45 -5.47 -2.46 16.60
N THR A 46 -5.00 -1.96 15.47
CA THR A 46 -5.73 -1.06 14.57
C THR A 46 -5.94 -1.73 13.22
N ASN A 47 -7.12 -1.52 12.66
CA ASN A 47 -7.45 -1.97 11.31
C ASN A 47 -7.95 -0.76 10.53
N TYR A 48 -7.31 -0.49 9.40
CA TYR A 48 -7.70 0.56 8.48
C TYR A 48 -8.15 -0.06 7.18
N THR A 49 -9.24 0.46 6.61
CA THR A 49 -9.76 0.02 5.33
C THR A 49 -9.79 1.22 4.39
N PHE A 50 -9.11 1.10 3.26
CA PHE A 50 -9.01 2.13 2.24
C PHE A 50 -9.66 1.64 0.95
N SER A 51 -10.41 2.52 0.29
CA SER A 51 -10.87 2.27 -1.07
C SER A 51 -9.71 2.42 -2.04
N LEU A 52 -9.59 1.47 -2.97
CA LEU A 52 -8.62 1.55 -4.07
C LEU A 52 -9.26 2.11 -5.36
N ALA A 53 -10.49 2.62 -5.27
CA ALA A 53 -11.13 3.28 -6.39
C ALA A 53 -10.25 4.45 -6.88
N GLY A 54 -9.86 4.40 -8.16
CA GLY A 54 -9.05 5.44 -8.79
C GLY A 54 -7.53 5.28 -8.60
N ILE A 55 -7.03 4.25 -7.91
CA ILE A 55 -5.57 4.08 -7.72
C ILE A 55 -4.81 3.95 -9.03
N SER A 56 -5.38 3.22 -10.00
CA SER A 56 -4.78 3.05 -11.33
C SER A 56 -4.71 4.37 -12.10
N ALA A 57 -5.73 5.24 -11.95
CA ALA A 57 -5.73 6.57 -12.55
C ALA A 57 -4.65 7.46 -11.90
N ALA A 58 -4.58 7.48 -10.56
CA ALA A 58 -3.58 8.24 -9.83
C ALA A 58 -2.15 7.81 -10.19
N LEU A 59 -1.87 6.50 -10.26
CA LEU A 59 -0.57 5.99 -10.70
C LEU A 59 -0.26 6.33 -12.17
N GLY A 60 -1.26 6.33 -13.04
CA GLY A 60 -1.12 6.78 -14.42
C GLY A 60 -0.71 8.25 -14.51
N GLU A 61 -1.33 9.12 -13.72
CA GLU A 61 -0.97 10.54 -13.65
C GLU A 61 0.43 10.76 -13.06
N ILE A 62 0.82 9.98 -12.04
CA ILE A 62 2.19 10.02 -11.48
C ILE A 62 3.23 9.69 -12.55
N ASN A 63 3.02 8.63 -13.35
CA ASN A 63 3.94 8.26 -14.41
C ASN A 63 4.07 9.38 -15.46
N LYS A 64 2.95 9.98 -15.87
CA LYS A 64 2.95 11.13 -16.79
C LYS A 64 3.72 12.31 -16.21
N ALA A 65 3.53 12.62 -14.94
CA ALA A 65 4.20 13.74 -14.26
C ALA A 65 5.72 13.51 -14.10
N CYS A 66 6.14 12.26 -13.87
CA CYS A 66 7.55 11.90 -13.76
C CYS A 66 8.25 11.67 -15.12
N GLY A 67 7.53 11.78 -16.25
CA GLY A 67 8.10 11.63 -17.59
C GLY A 67 8.54 10.20 -17.92
N ALA A 68 7.94 9.20 -17.25
CA ALA A 68 8.18 7.78 -17.47
C ALA A 68 7.34 7.22 -18.63
#